data_AF-A0A444UYF3-F1
#
_entry.id   AF-A0A444UYF3-F1
#
_cell.length_a   1.000
_cell.length_b   1.000
_cell.length_c   1.000
_cell.angle_alpha   90.00
_cell.angle_beta   90.00
_cell.angle_gamma   90.00
#
_symmetry.space_group_name_H-M   'P 1'
#
loop_
_entity.id
_entity.type
_entity.pdbx_description
1 polymer ?
#
loop_
_entity_poly.entity_id
_entity_poly.type
_entity_poly.pdbx_seq_one_letter_code
_entity_poly.pdbx_strand_id
1 'polypeptide(L)'
;MVDYSVWDHIEVSDDEDDTHPNIDTASLFRWRHQARMDRMEQFQKEREDLEKAQGECKRKLSEVQRKIKELEVSGTDDAKSELQKLQQEQQGLKKEEKSCDKKLEEHRKQEKKMPWNVDTLSKEGFSKSVFNVKPEDKEETEEEKEQKHKTFVEKYEKAIKHFGMLRRWDDSQKYLSDNPHLVCEETANYLVIMCIDLEVEEKHALMEQVAHQTIVMQFILELARSLKVDPRACFRQFFTKIKVGA
;
A
#
# COMPACT_ATOMS: atom_id res chain seq x y z
N MET A 1 -21.39 6.66 -26.30
CA MET A 1 -20.41 7.46 -25.53
C MET A 1 -20.40 6.88 -24.13
N VAL A 2 -19.24 6.58 -23.57
CA VAL A 2 -19.11 5.97 -22.24
C VAL A 2 -19.14 7.09 -21.20
N ASP A 3 -19.91 6.91 -20.12
CA ASP A 3 -20.12 7.91 -19.07
C ASP A 3 -19.26 7.59 -17.85
N TYR A 4 -18.44 8.56 -17.43
CA TYR A 4 -17.57 8.50 -16.27
C TYR A 4 -17.98 9.53 -15.19
N SER A 5 -19.15 10.16 -15.31
CA SER A 5 -19.63 11.25 -14.45
C SER A 5 -19.78 10.89 -12.97
N VAL A 6 -19.81 9.59 -12.65
CA VAL A 6 -19.76 9.11 -11.28
C VAL A 6 -18.53 9.60 -10.52
N TRP A 7 -17.43 9.92 -11.21
CA TRP A 7 -16.18 10.43 -10.62
C TRP A 7 -15.98 11.96 -10.78
N ASP A 8 -16.98 12.71 -11.20
CA ASP A 8 -16.85 14.17 -11.42
C ASP A 8 -16.66 14.96 -10.12
N HIS A 9 -17.05 14.40 -8.97
CA HIS A 9 -17.06 15.09 -7.69
C HIS A 9 -16.23 14.31 -6.67
N ILE A 10 -14.91 14.46 -6.72
CA ILE A 10 -13.97 13.86 -5.76
C ILE A 10 -13.34 14.99 -4.93
N GLU A 11 -13.39 14.86 -3.61
CA GLU A 11 -12.74 15.74 -2.64
C GLU A 11 -11.47 15.07 -2.09
N VAL A 12 -10.32 15.68 -2.34
CA VAL A 12 -9.01 15.28 -1.81
C VAL A 12 -8.52 16.38 -0.86
N SER A 13 -8.41 16.08 0.43
CA SER A 13 -8.09 17.10 1.45
C SER A 13 -6.66 17.65 1.35
N ASP A 14 -5.75 16.86 0.79
CA ASP A 14 -4.33 17.11 0.57
C ASP A 14 -3.99 17.32 -0.91
N ASP A 15 -4.94 17.86 -1.69
CA ASP A 15 -4.71 18.21 -3.09
C ASP A 15 -3.62 19.30 -3.22
N GLU A 16 -2.43 18.90 -3.68
CA GLU A 16 -1.27 19.77 -3.88
C GLU A 16 -1.42 20.71 -5.07
N ASP A 17 -2.35 20.44 -5.99
CA ASP A 17 -2.64 21.29 -7.14
C ASP A 17 -3.59 22.45 -6.77
N ASP A 18 -4.41 22.29 -5.72
CA ASP A 18 -5.30 23.35 -5.19
C ASP A 18 -4.65 24.10 -4.02
N THR A 19 -3.61 24.87 -4.33
CA THR A 19 -2.82 25.66 -3.37
C THR A 19 -2.74 27.13 -3.77
N HIS A 20 -2.31 27.97 -2.83
CA HIS A 20 -2.13 29.40 -3.08
C HIS A 20 -0.78 29.86 -2.52
N PRO A 21 0.03 30.67 -3.26
CA PRO A 21 1.38 31.07 -2.83
C PRO A 21 1.48 31.74 -1.46
N ASN A 22 0.37 32.31 -0.97
CA ASN A 22 0.28 33.01 0.31
C ASN A 22 -0.36 32.19 1.44
N ILE A 23 -0.72 30.93 1.19
CA ILE A 23 -1.34 30.05 2.19
C ILE A 23 -0.38 28.88 2.47
N ASP A 24 -0.13 28.63 3.75
CA ASP A 24 0.67 27.48 4.17
C ASP A 24 -0.13 26.18 3.93
N THR A 25 0.35 25.35 3.01
CA THR A 25 -0.28 24.10 2.60
C THR A 25 -0.36 23.09 3.75
N ALA A 26 0.65 23.07 4.64
CA ALA A 26 0.70 22.12 5.74
C ALA A 26 -0.42 22.35 6.77
N SER A 27 -0.79 23.60 7.04
CA SER A 27 -1.95 23.93 7.87
C SER A 27 -3.27 23.84 7.09
N LEU A 28 -3.28 24.22 5.81
CA LEU A 28 -4.45 24.14 4.94
C LEU A 28 -5.00 22.71 4.79
N PHE A 29 -4.15 21.72 4.51
CA PHE A 29 -4.60 20.33 4.32
C PHE A 29 -5.19 19.74 5.61
N ARG A 30 -4.59 20.04 6.76
CA ARG A 30 -5.14 19.65 8.06
C ARG A 30 -6.49 20.31 8.32
N TRP A 31 -6.63 21.58 7.97
CA TRP A 31 -7.89 22.30 8.09
C TRP A 31 -8.97 21.74 7.16
N ARG A 32 -8.65 21.47 5.89
CA ARG A 32 -9.56 20.82 4.92
C ARG A 32 -10.01 19.45 5.43
N HIS A 33 -9.08 18.64 5.95
CA HIS A 33 -9.39 17.35 6.56
C HIS A 33 -10.36 17.50 7.76
N GLN A 34 -10.09 18.44 8.67
CA GLN A 34 -10.96 18.69 9.82
C GLN A 34 -12.35 19.14 9.37
N ALA A 35 -12.43 20.11 8.47
CA ALA A 35 -13.69 20.59 7.92
C ALA A 35 -14.50 19.46 7.26
N ARG A 36 -13.82 18.52 6.60
CA ARG A 36 -14.46 17.33 6.03
C ARG A 36 -15.02 16.39 7.10
N MET A 37 -14.23 16.09 8.14
CA MET A 37 -14.69 15.30 9.29
C MET A 37 -15.92 15.93 9.95
N ASP A 38 -15.86 17.24 10.24
CA ASP A 38 -16.95 17.97 10.88
C ASP A 38 -18.23 17.95 10.02
N ARG A 39 -18.11 18.11 8.69
CA ARG A 39 -19.26 18.00 7.77
C ARG A 39 -19.87 16.60 7.77
N MET A 40 -19.04 15.55 7.75
CA MET A 40 -19.52 14.18 7.78
C MET A 40 -20.18 13.84 9.13
N GLU A 41 -19.62 14.31 10.25
CA GLU A 41 -20.20 14.14 11.58
C GLU A 41 -21.56 14.84 11.70
N GLN A 42 -21.67 16.09 11.26
CA GLN A 42 -22.93 16.82 11.24
C GLN A 42 -23.98 16.12 10.37
N PHE A 43 -23.59 15.68 9.17
CA PHE A 43 -24.48 14.98 8.25
C PHE A 43 -24.99 13.65 8.82
N GLN A 44 -24.10 12.89 9.48
CA GLN A 44 -24.43 11.66 10.18
C GLN A 44 -25.39 11.92 11.34
N LYS A 45 -25.12 12.94 12.16
CA LYS A 45 -25.96 13.30 13.30
C LYS A 45 -27.37 13.71 12.88
N GLU A 46 -27.49 14.51 11.80
CA GLU A 46 -28.79 14.87 11.23
C GLU A 46 -29.57 13.62 10.78
N ARG A 47 -28.89 12.65 10.14
CA ARG A 47 -29.52 11.38 9.76
C ARG A 47 -30.09 10.65 10.97
N GLU A 48 -29.28 10.50 12.02
CA GLU A 48 -29.67 9.79 13.23
C GLU A 48 -30.84 10.47 13.96
N ASP A 49 -30.84 11.81 14.00
CA ASP A 49 -31.92 12.57 14.63
C ASP A 49 -33.23 12.47 13.82
N LEU A 50 -33.15 12.46 12.48
CA LEU A 50 -34.30 12.21 11.59
C LEU A 50 -34.85 10.80 11.75
N GLU A 51 -33.98 9.78 11.81
CA GLU A 51 -34.36 8.37 12.02
C GLU A 51 -35.01 8.16 13.40
N LYS A 52 -34.46 8.78 14.46
CA LYS A 52 -35.06 8.77 15.80
C LYS A 52 -36.44 9.41 15.79
N ALA A 53 -36.58 10.60 15.20
CA ALA A 53 -37.85 11.30 15.10
C ALA A 53 -38.90 10.49 14.33
N GLN A 54 -38.51 9.88 13.20
CA GLN A 54 -39.36 8.98 12.42
C GLN A 54 -39.78 7.76 13.24
N GLY A 55 -38.84 7.12 13.95
CA GLY A 55 -39.10 5.97 14.81
C GLY A 55 -40.07 6.28 15.95
N GLU A 56 -39.92 7.43 16.60
CA GLU A 56 -40.84 7.90 17.64
C GLU A 56 -42.24 8.19 17.09
N CYS A 57 -42.32 8.85 15.93
CA CYS A 57 -43.59 9.18 15.28
C CYS A 57 -44.35 7.90 14.89
N LYS A 58 -43.64 6.91 14.34
CA LYS A 58 -44.19 5.59 14.00
C LYS A 58 -44.66 4.81 15.22
N ARG A 59 -43.93 4.89 16.34
CA ARG A 59 -44.34 4.28 17.63
C ARG A 59 -45.61 4.94 18.18
N LYS A 60 -45.67 6.26 18.21
CA LYS A 60 -46.88 7.00 18.65
C LYS A 60 -48.08 6.67 17.75
N LEU A 61 -47.88 6.57 16.44
CA LEU A 61 -48.93 6.17 15.49
C LEU A 61 -49.47 4.78 15.75
N SER A 62 -48.61 3.80 16.04
CA SER A 62 -49.05 2.43 16.32
C SER A 62 -49.81 2.34 17.66
N GLU A 63 -49.38 3.09 18.67
CA GLU A 63 -50.07 3.19 19.95
C GLU A 63 -51.46 3.84 19.81
N VAL A 64 -51.57 4.94 19.08
CA VAL A 64 -52.85 5.61 18.81
C VAL A 64 -53.76 4.72 17.95
N GLN A 65 -53.23 4.04 16.94
CA GLN A 65 -53.99 3.06 16.16
C GLN A 65 -54.54 1.91 17.01
N ARG A 66 -53.75 1.43 17.98
CA ARG A 66 -54.19 0.39 18.91
C ARG A 66 -55.32 0.91 19.80
N LYS A 67 -55.18 2.09 20.39
CA LYS A 67 -56.20 2.73 21.24
C LYS A 67 -57.52 2.97 20.48
N ILE A 68 -57.45 3.41 19.23
CA ILE A 68 -58.64 3.56 18.37
C ILE A 68 -59.37 2.23 18.21
N LYS A 69 -58.66 1.15 17.86
CA LYS A 69 -59.26 -0.19 17.72
C LYS A 69 -59.87 -0.70 19.02
N GLU A 70 -59.23 -0.44 20.16
CA GLU A 70 -59.75 -0.83 21.48
C GLU A 70 -61.04 -0.08 21.83
N LEU A 71 -61.13 1.23 21.53
CA LEU A 71 -62.31 2.06 21.79
C LEU A 71 -63.45 1.83 20.79
N GLU A 72 -63.17 1.41 19.56
CA GLU A 72 -64.19 0.97 18.59
C GLU A 72 -64.97 -0.25 19.10
N VAL A 73 -64.34 -1.10 19.93
CA VAL A 73 -64.95 -2.31 20.50
C VAL A 73 -65.79 -2.02 21.75
N SER A 74 -65.53 -0.95 22.51
CA SER A 74 -66.21 -0.69 23.80
C SER A 74 -67.59 -0.03 23.70
N GLY A 75 -67.93 0.61 22.58
CA GLY A 75 -69.31 0.98 22.21
C GLY A 75 -70.08 1.99 23.08
N THR A 76 -69.44 2.68 24.03
CA THR A 76 -70.08 3.66 24.94
C THR A 76 -70.20 5.07 24.32
N ASP A 77 -71.18 5.89 24.75
CA ASP A 77 -71.37 7.24 24.19
C ASP A 77 -70.22 8.21 24.54
N ASP A 78 -69.58 8.06 25.69
CA ASP A 78 -68.33 8.79 26.04
C ASP A 78 -67.16 8.40 25.12
N ALA A 79 -67.13 7.15 24.64
CA ALA A 79 -66.08 6.66 23.76
C ALA A 79 -66.10 7.34 22.39
N LYS A 80 -67.26 7.79 21.88
CA LYS A 80 -67.35 8.47 20.57
C LYS A 80 -66.61 9.80 20.54
N SER A 81 -66.66 10.58 21.63
CA SER A 81 -65.96 11.87 21.70
C SER A 81 -64.43 11.68 21.77
N GLU A 82 -63.98 10.66 22.51
CA GLU A 82 -62.57 10.34 22.67
C GLU A 82 -61.98 9.71 21.40
N LEU A 83 -62.78 8.93 20.68
CA LEU A 83 -62.44 8.35 19.38
C LEU A 83 -62.22 9.45 18.33
N GLN A 84 -63.04 10.50 18.34
CA GLN A 84 -62.87 11.63 17.43
C GLN A 84 -61.58 12.41 17.71
N LYS A 85 -61.21 12.59 18.99
CA LYS A 85 -59.93 13.22 19.38
C LYS A 85 -58.74 12.37 18.95
N LEU A 86 -58.76 11.06 19.21
CA LEU A 86 -57.69 10.15 18.81
C LEU A 86 -57.57 10.01 17.29
N GLN A 87 -58.67 10.09 16.54
CA GLN A 87 -58.63 10.14 15.07
C GLN A 87 -57.99 11.43 14.56
N GLN A 88 -58.24 12.59 15.19
CA GLN A 88 -57.54 13.84 14.86
C GLN A 88 -56.05 13.76 15.20
N GLU A 89 -55.69 13.21 16.37
CA GLU A 89 -54.30 12.96 16.77
C GLU A 89 -53.59 12.02 15.78
N GLN A 90 -54.26 10.93 15.35
CA GLN A 90 -53.76 10.02 14.33
C GLN A 90 -53.52 10.72 12.98
N GLN A 91 -54.43 11.61 12.57
CA GLN A 91 -54.25 12.39 11.35
C GLN A 91 -53.09 13.40 11.47
N GLY A 92 -52.89 14.00 12.65
CA GLY A 92 -51.76 14.86 12.96
C GLY A 92 -50.43 14.09 12.85
N LEU A 93 -50.32 12.98 13.58
CA LEU A 93 -49.14 12.12 13.57
C LEU A 93 -48.85 11.54 12.18
N LYS A 94 -49.88 11.21 11.38
CA LYS A 94 -49.69 10.77 9.97
C LYS A 94 -49.12 11.88 9.08
N LYS A 95 -49.42 13.15 9.37
CA LYS A 95 -48.82 14.28 8.64
C LYS A 95 -47.37 14.49 9.07
N GLU A 96 -47.07 14.31 10.35
CA GLU A 96 -45.71 14.37 10.89
C GLU A 96 -44.82 13.25 10.33
N GLU A 97 -45.31 12.00 10.30
CA GLU A 97 -44.60 10.86 9.69
C GLU A 97 -44.24 11.15 8.22
N LYS A 98 -45.21 11.61 7.42
CA LYS A 98 -44.95 12.01 6.02
C LYS A 98 -43.96 13.17 5.88
N SER A 99 -43.90 14.06 6.87
CA SER A 99 -42.93 15.15 6.90
C SER A 99 -41.52 14.63 7.19
N CYS A 100 -41.39 13.72 8.17
CA CYS A 100 -40.14 13.02 8.47
C CYS A 100 -39.64 12.21 7.27
N ASP A 101 -40.51 11.45 6.61
CA ASP A 101 -40.16 10.66 5.42
C ASP A 101 -39.62 11.54 4.30
N LYS A 102 -40.22 12.72 4.08
CA LYS A 102 -39.73 13.69 3.09
C LYS A 102 -38.34 14.22 3.43
N LYS A 103 -38.10 14.56 4.70
CA LYS A 103 -36.79 15.02 5.18
C LYS A 103 -35.72 13.94 5.02
N LEU A 104 -36.06 12.68 5.29
CA LEU A 104 -35.15 11.54 5.17
C LEU A 104 -34.80 11.23 3.70
N GLU A 105 -35.77 11.37 2.80
CA GLU A 105 -35.53 11.26 1.35
C GLU A 105 -34.71 12.44 0.80
N GLU A 106 -34.90 13.64 1.35
CA GLU A 106 -34.06 14.80 1.02
C GLU A 106 -32.61 14.61 1.50
N HIS A 107 -32.42 14.11 2.72
CA HIS A 107 -31.12 13.72 3.26
C HIS A 107 -30.43 12.67 2.39
N ARG A 108 -31.15 11.64 1.94
CA ARG A 108 -30.64 10.62 1.00
C ARG A 108 -30.23 11.19 -0.36
N LYS A 109 -30.92 12.23 -0.84
CA LYS A 109 -30.52 12.95 -2.07
C LYS A 109 -29.27 13.78 -1.86
N GLN A 110 -29.09 14.35 -0.68
CA GLN A 110 -27.85 15.05 -0.31
C GLN A 110 -26.68 14.06 -0.20
N GLU A 111 -26.91 12.85 0.33
CA GLU A 111 -25.91 11.78 0.40
C GLU A 111 -25.37 11.43 -0.99
N LYS A 112 -26.24 11.29 -1.99
CA LYS A 112 -25.84 11.02 -3.39
C LYS A 112 -25.07 12.17 -4.05
N LYS A 113 -25.20 13.40 -3.54
CA LYS A 113 -24.49 14.58 -4.03
C LYS A 113 -23.19 14.83 -3.26
N MET A 114 -22.93 14.07 -2.19
CA MET A 114 -21.70 14.25 -1.44
C MET A 114 -20.50 13.90 -2.31
N PRO A 115 -19.40 14.68 -2.20
CA PRO A 115 -18.17 14.35 -2.88
C PRO A 115 -17.63 13.00 -2.44
N TRP A 116 -17.07 12.24 -3.39
CA TRP A 116 -16.28 11.07 -3.09
C TRP A 116 -15.00 11.47 -2.37
N ASN A 117 -14.63 10.71 -1.36
CA ASN A 117 -13.39 10.85 -0.61
C ASN A 117 -12.91 9.47 -0.19
N VAL A 118 -11.77 9.39 0.50
CA VAL A 118 -11.17 8.11 0.94
C VAL A 118 -12.13 7.21 1.72
N ASP A 119 -13.10 7.78 2.45
CA ASP A 119 -14.03 7.06 3.32
C ASP A 119 -15.31 6.60 2.58
N THR A 120 -15.64 7.24 1.46
CA THR A 120 -16.85 6.94 0.66
C THR A 120 -16.53 6.17 -0.61
N LEU A 121 -15.35 6.39 -1.19
CA LEU A 121 -14.94 5.81 -2.47
C LEU A 121 -14.68 4.30 -2.36
N SER A 122 -14.07 3.85 -1.27
CA SER A 122 -13.78 2.44 -1.06
C SER A 122 -13.67 2.09 0.42
N LYS A 123 -13.58 0.78 0.70
CA LYS A 123 -13.27 0.22 2.01
C LYS A 123 -12.05 -0.69 1.88
N GLU A 124 -11.33 -0.89 2.97
CA GLU A 124 -10.22 -1.83 3.02
C GLU A 124 -10.70 -3.24 2.65
N GLY A 125 -10.36 -3.70 1.45
CA GLY A 125 -10.79 -5.00 0.93
C GLY A 125 -9.88 -6.15 1.37
N PHE A 126 -8.57 -5.89 1.41
CA PHE A 126 -7.55 -6.85 1.80
C PHE A 126 -6.29 -6.11 2.27
N SER A 127 -5.70 -6.59 3.36
CA SER A 127 -4.50 -6.00 3.95
C SER A 127 -3.60 -7.10 4.48
N LYS A 128 -2.39 -7.21 3.91
CA LYS A 128 -1.40 -8.21 4.29
C LYS A 128 -0.01 -7.61 4.22
N SER A 129 0.67 -7.58 5.35
CA SER A 129 2.10 -7.27 5.42
C SER A 129 2.93 -8.55 5.40
N VAL A 130 4.09 -8.49 4.76
CA VAL A 130 5.09 -9.56 4.76
C VAL A 130 6.43 -8.92 5.05
N PHE A 131 7.06 -9.33 6.15
CA PHE A 131 8.43 -8.95 6.47
C PHE A 131 9.37 -10.02 5.95
N ASN A 132 10.36 -9.62 5.16
CA ASN A 132 11.38 -10.53 4.64
C ASN A 132 12.48 -10.78 5.70
N VAL A 133 12.10 -11.37 6.83
CA VAL A 133 13.04 -11.80 7.87
C VAL A 133 13.71 -13.07 7.36
N LYS A 134 15.01 -12.99 7.05
CA LYS A 134 15.77 -14.14 6.56
C LYS A 134 16.03 -15.14 7.71
N PRO A 135 15.99 -16.45 7.43
CA PRO A 135 16.46 -17.45 8.39
C PRO A 135 17.96 -17.27 8.66
N GLU A 136 18.42 -17.72 9.83
CA GLU A 136 19.84 -17.71 10.18
C GLU A 136 20.64 -18.57 9.19
N ASP A 137 21.77 -18.03 8.73
CA ASP A 137 22.68 -18.73 7.81
C ASP A 137 23.29 -19.94 8.56
N LYS A 138 22.90 -21.15 8.14
CA LYS A 138 23.56 -22.38 8.59
C LYS A 138 24.91 -22.49 7.89
N GLU A 139 25.95 -22.91 8.61
CA GLU A 139 27.25 -23.22 8.00
C GLU A 139 27.10 -24.38 7.01
N GLU A 140 27.27 -24.09 5.72
CA GLU A 140 27.29 -25.10 4.64
C GLU A 140 28.49 -26.05 4.84
N THR A 141 28.24 -27.35 4.66
CA THR A 141 29.29 -28.38 4.69
C THR A 141 30.24 -28.27 3.49
N GLU A 142 31.44 -28.85 3.58
CA GLU A 142 32.42 -28.80 2.47
C GLU A 142 31.88 -29.48 1.19
N GLU A 143 31.15 -30.58 1.33
CA GLU A 143 30.53 -31.27 0.19
C GLU A 143 29.45 -30.42 -0.51
N GLU A 144 28.65 -29.67 0.26
CA GLU A 144 27.65 -28.74 -0.30
C GLU A 144 28.31 -27.58 -1.04
N LYS A 145 29.41 -27.04 -0.49
CA LYS A 145 30.19 -25.99 -1.16
C LYS A 145 30.81 -26.46 -2.46
N GLU A 146 31.31 -27.70 -2.52
CA GLU A 146 31.86 -28.27 -3.75
C GLU A 146 30.78 -28.47 -4.83
N GLN A 147 29.63 -29.03 -4.46
CA GLN A 147 28.51 -29.20 -5.39
C GLN A 147 27.97 -27.86 -5.90
N LYS A 148 27.85 -26.88 -5.01
CA LYS A 148 27.48 -25.50 -5.35
C LYS A 148 28.50 -24.88 -6.28
N HIS A 149 29.79 -25.03 -6.02
CA HIS A 149 30.86 -24.54 -6.89
C HIS A 149 30.76 -25.12 -8.29
N LYS A 150 30.65 -26.45 -8.40
CA LYS A 150 30.54 -27.14 -9.69
C LYS A 150 29.33 -26.67 -10.49
N THR A 151 28.15 -26.69 -9.89
CA THR A 151 26.90 -26.30 -10.57
C THR A 151 26.87 -24.81 -10.92
N PHE A 152 27.41 -23.95 -10.05
CA PHE A 152 27.50 -22.51 -10.27
C PHE A 152 28.43 -22.18 -11.44
N VAL A 153 29.64 -22.76 -11.43
CA VAL A 153 30.63 -22.56 -12.49
C VAL A 153 30.09 -23.07 -13.82
N GLU A 154 29.52 -24.28 -13.88
CA GLU A 154 28.92 -24.83 -15.11
C GLU A 154 27.83 -23.92 -15.66
N LYS A 155 27.00 -23.33 -14.78
CA LYS A 155 25.89 -22.46 -15.19
C LYS A 155 26.35 -21.08 -15.67
N TYR A 156 27.34 -20.50 -15.01
CA TYR A 156 27.74 -19.10 -15.22
C TYR A 156 29.14 -18.94 -15.83
N GLU A 157 29.73 -20.02 -16.34
CA GLU A 157 31.09 -20.05 -16.89
C GLU A 157 31.37 -18.89 -17.86
N LYS A 158 30.49 -18.70 -18.85
CA LYS A 158 30.62 -17.63 -19.85
C LYS A 158 30.58 -16.25 -19.21
N ALA A 159 29.74 -16.07 -18.19
CA ALA A 159 29.58 -14.81 -17.51
C ALA A 159 30.78 -14.49 -16.61
N ILE A 160 31.36 -15.52 -15.97
CA ILE A 160 32.61 -15.42 -15.19
C ILE A 160 33.77 -15.07 -16.11
N LYS A 161 33.93 -15.77 -17.24
CA LYS A 161 34.96 -15.46 -18.24
C LYS A 161 34.82 -14.05 -18.78
N HIS A 162 33.59 -13.60 -19.06
CA HIS A 162 33.34 -12.23 -19.51
C HIS A 162 33.81 -11.21 -18.48
N PHE A 163 33.49 -11.39 -17.20
CA PHE A 163 34.02 -10.55 -16.13
C PHE A 163 35.54 -10.53 -16.11
N GLY A 164 36.19 -11.70 -16.22
CA GLY A 164 37.66 -11.83 -16.28
C GLY A 164 38.31 -11.07 -17.44
N MET A 165 37.59 -10.84 -18.54
CA MET A 165 38.07 -10.09 -19.70
C MET A 165 37.87 -8.57 -19.59
N LEU A 166 37.15 -8.07 -18.59
CA LEU A 166 36.94 -6.64 -18.38
C LEU A 166 38.18 -5.98 -17.78
N ARG A 167 38.42 -4.71 -18.10
CA ARG A 167 39.53 -3.91 -17.52
C ARG A 167 39.08 -2.62 -16.87
N ARG A 168 38.15 -1.90 -17.50
CA ARG A 168 37.71 -0.60 -17.01
C ARG A 168 36.83 -0.79 -15.77
N TRP A 169 37.09 0.03 -14.76
CA TRP A 169 36.35 0.00 -13.49
C TRP A 169 34.84 0.19 -13.68
N ASP A 170 34.42 1.07 -14.60
CA ASP A 170 33.01 1.30 -14.91
C ASP A 170 32.35 0.05 -15.52
N ASP A 171 33.03 -0.61 -16.44
CA ASP A 171 32.52 -1.80 -17.12
C ASP A 171 32.41 -2.96 -16.13
N SER A 172 33.45 -3.19 -15.30
CA SER A 172 33.42 -4.22 -14.24
C SER A 172 32.30 -3.96 -13.22
N GLN A 173 32.12 -2.71 -12.77
CA GLN A 173 31.07 -2.36 -11.80
C GLN A 173 29.67 -2.51 -12.40
N LYS A 174 29.48 -2.08 -13.65
CA LYS A 174 28.20 -2.23 -14.36
C LYS A 174 27.89 -3.71 -14.59
N TYR A 175 28.87 -4.48 -15.05
CA TYR A 175 28.70 -5.89 -15.33
C TYR A 175 28.34 -6.71 -14.08
N LEU A 176 28.96 -6.43 -12.93
CA LEU A 176 28.58 -7.04 -11.64
C LEU A 176 27.24 -6.51 -11.11
N SER A 177 26.79 -5.32 -11.53
CA SER A 177 25.44 -4.83 -11.23
C SER A 177 24.37 -5.57 -12.02
N ASP A 178 24.66 -5.88 -13.29
CA ASP A 178 23.79 -6.68 -14.15
C ASP A 178 23.83 -8.17 -13.75
N ASN A 179 24.95 -8.63 -13.19
CA ASN A 179 25.16 -10.01 -12.74
C ASN A 179 25.60 -10.10 -11.25
N PRO A 180 24.76 -9.70 -10.27
CA PRO A 180 25.17 -9.69 -8.85
C PRO A 180 25.51 -11.07 -8.30
N HIS A 181 24.94 -12.13 -8.88
CA HIS A 181 25.20 -13.50 -8.47
C HIS A 181 26.66 -13.92 -8.67
N LEU A 182 27.42 -13.26 -9.56
CA LEU A 182 28.85 -13.48 -9.78
C LEU A 182 29.72 -12.94 -8.65
N VAL A 183 29.19 -12.10 -7.78
CA VAL A 183 29.94 -11.59 -6.62
C VAL A 183 29.91 -12.63 -5.50
N CYS A 184 30.80 -13.61 -5.60
CA CYS A 184 30.93 -14.73 -4.65
C CYS A 184 32.31 -15.40 -4.74
N GLU A 185 32.63 -16.29 -3.80
CA GLU A 185 33.92 -16.98 -3.73
C GLU A 185 34.14 -17.93 -4.91
N GLU A 186 33.07 -18.56 -5.41
CA GLU A 186 33.12 -19.49 -6.53
C GLU A 186 33.65 -18.84 -7.80
N THR A 187 33.24 -17.59 -8.07
CA THR A 187 33.75 -16.80 -9.19
C THR A 187 35.24 -16.52 -9.03
N ALA A 188 35.69 -16.12 -7.84
CA ALA A 188 37.12 -15.85 -7.59
C ALA A 188 37.96 -17.12 -7.78
N ASN A 189 37.51 -18.26 -7.25
CA ASN A 189 38.20 -19.54 -7.37
C ASN A 189 38.32 -19.99 -8.82
N TYR A 190 37.24 -19.85 -9.60
CA TYR A 190 37.27 -20.18 -11.03
C TYR A 190 38.25 -19.31 -11.81
N LEU A 191 38.29 -17.99 -11.53
CA LEU A 191 39.23 -17.09 -12.20
C LEU A 191 40.69 -17.42 -11.87
N VAL A 192 40.98 -17.86 -10.64
CA VAL A 192 42.33 -18.35 -10.28
C VAL A 192 42.70 -19.58 -11.10
N ILE A 193 41.81 -20.57 -11.21
CA ILE A 193 42.03 -21.76 -12.03
C ILE A 193 42.24 -21.38 -13.49
N MET A 194 41.41 -20.46 -14.01
CA MET A 194 41.55 -19.94 -15.37
C MET A 194 42.91 -19.26 -15.60
N CYS A 195 43.47 -18.55 -14.62
CA CYS A 195 44.83 -18.00 -14.74
C CYS A 195 45.88 -19.11 -14.88
N ILE A 196 45.75 -20.21 -14.15
CA ILE A 196 46.67 -21.35 -14.23
C ILE A 196 46.57 -22.01 -15.61
N ASP A 197 45.36 -22.26 -16.09
CA ASP A 197 45.13 -22.86 -17.42
C ASP A 197 45.70 -21.97 -18.53
N LEU A 198 45.50 -20.65 -18.46
CA LEU A 198 46.04 -19.71 -19.42
C LEU A 198 47.57 -19.64 -19.40
N GLU A 199 48.20 -19.83 -18.24
CA GLU A 199 49.65 -19.90 -18.11
C GLU A 199 50.20 -21.18 -18.77
N VAL A 200 49.54 -22.32 -18.57
CA VAL A 200 49.87 -23.59 -19.23
C VAL A 200 49.70 -23.48 -20.76
N GLU A 201 48.72 -22.72 -21.22
CA GLU A 201 48.49 -22.42 -22.64
C GLU A 201 49.39 -21.31 -23.21
N GLU A 202 50.35 -20.79 -22.45
CA GLU A 202 51.27 -19.70 -22.84
C GLU A 202 50.57 -18.38 -23.23
N LYS A 203 49.34 -18.14 -22.72
CA LYS A 203 48.53 -16.94 -22.97
C LYS A 203 48.73 -15.86 -21.90
N HIS A 204 49.97 -15.45 -21.68
CA HIS A 204 50.36 -14.57 -20.58
C HIS A 204 49.59 -13.23 -20.54
N ALA A 205 49.37 -12.57 -21.68
CA ALA A 205 48.65 -11.29 -21.72
C ALA A 205 47.19 -11.40 -21.25
N LEU A 206 46.52 -12.51 -21.55
CA LEU A 206 45.15 -12.77 -21.09
C LEU A 206 45.15 -13.19 -19.63
N MET A 207 46.14 -13.98 -19.20
CA MET A 207 46.34 -14.38 -17.81
C MET A 207 46.52 -13.18 -16.88
N GLU A 208 47.32 -12.17 -17.26
CA GLU A 208 47.46 -10.91 -16.51
C GLU A 208 46.12 -10.15 -16.38
N GLN A 209 45.33 -10.12 -17.46
CA GLN A 209 44.03 -9.46 -17.47
C GLN A 209 43.02 -10.15 -16.55
N VAL A 210 42.97 -11.48 -16.61
CA VAL A 210 42.11 -12.29 -15.73
C VAL A 210 42.58 -12.16 -14.29
N ALA A 211 43.89 -12.21 -14.02
CA ALA A 211 44.46 -12.03 -12.69
C ALA A 211 44.09 -10.68 -12.07
N HIS A 212 44.09 -9.60 -12.86
CA HIS A 212 43.59 -8.31 -12.39
C HIS A 212 42.15 -8.40 -11.89
N GLN A 213 41.24 -8.99 -12.66
CA GLN A 213 39.83 -9.15 -12.25
C GLN A 213 39.64 -10.15 -11.10
N THR A 214 40.52 -11.16 -10.99
CA THR A 214 40.58 -12.05 -9.83
C THR A 214 40.85 -11.28 -8.55
N ILE A 215 41.86 -10.40 -8.56
CA ILE A 215 42.21 -9.54 -7.42
C ILE A 215 41.06 -8.60 -7.08
N VAL A 216 40.38 -8.05 -8.09
CA VAL A 216 39.18 -7.22 -7.90
C VAL A 216 38.10 -7.97 -7.14
N MET A 217 37.78 -9.20 -7.56
CA MET A 217 36.79 -10.03 -6.85
C MET A 217 37.25 -10.36 -5.43
N GLN A 218 38.52 -10.72 -5.24
CA GLN A 218 39.08 -11.01 -3.91
C GLN A 218 38.98 -9.82 -2.96
N PHE A 219 39.29 -8.60 -3.41
CA PHE A 219 39.14 -7.41 -2.58
C PHE A 219 37.69 -7.09 -2.24
N ILE A 220 36.74 -7.34 -3.15
CA ILE A 220 35.32 -7.24 -2.85
C ILE A 220 34.94 -8.21 -1.73
N LEU A 221 35.39 -9.47 -1.81
CA LEU A 221 35.15 -10.50 -0.80
C LEU A 221 35.82 -10.18 0.54
N GLU A 222 37.03 -9.60 0.52
CA GLU A 222 37.76 -9.19 1.72
C GLU A 222 37.10 -7.99 2.43
N LEU A 223 36.66 -7.00 1.65
CA LEU A 223 35.88 -5.88 2.15
C LEU A 223 34.57 -6.35 2.79
N ALA A 224 33.87 -7.29 2.13
CA ALA A 224 32.65 -7.89 2.65
C ALA A 224 32.86 -8.61 3.98
N ARG A 225 33.92 -9.42 4.08
CA ARG A 225 34.31 -10.12 5.31
C ARG A 225 34.63 -9.15 6.44
N SER A 226 35.38 -8.08 6.14
CA SER A 226 35.72 -7.04 7.13
C SER A 226 34.48 -6.28 7.63
N LEU A 227 33.51 -6.04 6.74
CA LEU A 227 32.25 -5.36 7.06
C LEU A 227 31.18 -6.29 7.63
N LYS A 228 31.40 -7.62 7.62
CA LYS A 228 30.41 -8.65 8.00
C LYS A 228 29.09 -8.52 7.24
N VAL A 229 29.18 -8.25 5.95
CA VAL A 229 28.02 -8.13 5.04
C VAL A 229 28.18 -9.06 3.85
N ASP A 230 27.07 -9.38 3.19
CA ASP A 230 27.09 -10.10 1.91
C ASP A 230 27.90 -9.28 0.87
N PRO A 231 28.87 -9.89 0.16
CA PRO A 231 29.66 -9.23 -0.89
C PRO A 231 28.82 -8.51 -1.94
N ARG A 232 27.65 -9.05 -2.28
CA ARG A 232 26.70 -8.49 -3.26
C ARG A 232 26.09 -7.18 -2.78
N ALA A 233 26.07 -6.93 -1.48
CA ALA A 233 25.59 -5.68 -0.90
C ALA A 233 26.65 -4.57 -0.92
N CYS A 234 27.94 -4.90 -0.95
CA CYS A 234 29.02 -3.93 -0.77
C CYS A 234 29.99 -3.79 -1.97
N PHE A 235 29.92 -4.63 -3.00
CA PHE A 235 30.87 -4.57 -4.14
C PHE A 235 30.96 -3.20 -4.81
N ARG A 236 29.87 -2.42 -4.87
CA ARG A 236 29.90 -1.06 -5.43
C ARG A 236 30.77 -0.12 -4.61
N GLN A 237 30.82 -0.28 -3.29
CA GLN A 237 31.65 0.53 -2.40
C GLN A 237 33.14 0.31 -2.68
N PHE A 238 33.53 -0.91 -3.03
CA PHE A 238 34.89 -1.20 -3.48
C PHE A 238 35.26 -0.36 -4.71
N PHE A 239 34.42 -0.37 -5.77
CA PHE A 239 34.68 0.44 -6.96
C PHE A 239 34.68 1.94 -6.68
N THR A 240 33.80 2.43 -5.79
CA THR A 240 33.83 3.83 -5.34
C THR A 240 35.16 4.16 -4.66
N LYS A 241 35.65 3.32 -3.74
CA LYS A 241 36.93 3.54 -3.05
C LYS A 241 38.12 3.54 -4.00
N ILE A 242 38.17 2.59 -4.94
CA ILE A 242 39.25 2.53 -5.93
C ILE A 242 39.24 3.73 -6.88
N LYS A 243 38.07 4.17 -7.34
CA LYS A 243 37.96 5.33 -8.25
C LYS A 243 38.30 6.66 -7.59
N VAL A 244 38.11 6.78 -6.28
CA VAL A 244 38.44 7.99 -5.51
C VAL A 244 39.90 7.97 -5.05
N GLY A 245 40.48 6.78 -4.84
CA GLY A 245 41.88 6.59 -4.45
C GLY A 245 42.88 6.47 -5.60
N ALA A 246 42.41 6.40 -6.85
CA ALA A 246 43.20 6.41 -8.08
C ALA A 246 43.20 7.82 -8.71
#